data_AF-A0A7C6VNM6-F1
#
_entry.id   AF-A0A7C6VNM6-F1
#
_cell.length_a   1.000
_cell.length_b   1.000
_cell.length_c   1.000
_cell.angle_alpha   90.00
_cell.angle_beta   90.00
_cell.angle_gamma   90.00
#
_symmetry.space_group_name_H-M   'P 1'
#
loop_
_entity.id
_entity.type
_entity.pdbx_description
1 polymer ?
#
loop_
_entity_poly.entity_id
_entity_poly.type
_entity_poly.pdbx_seq_one_letter_code
_entity_poly.pdbx_strand_id
1 'polypeptide(L)'
;ADDGREALLATDRFGTWSICYAERDGHLHFSDRADTVPGIARQVAPQAVFEYLFFHMIPAPTTIFDGIARLPHGHLLKWQGGKAALRRWWNPQFDEHGAPDLEQSKARFLQIIEDGVRREVDGTSVGCFLSGGTDSSTVTGMLCKVLGEPARAYSIGFDASGYDEMEYARIAARRFGADHREYYVTPADLVDGIPKVATYYDQPFGNSSALPGWICANRAREDGVERILAGDGGDELFGGNSRYAKQRVFGWYDGVPGLLRRGLLEPALALPGMDRIPVTRKGQSYVEQARVPMPDRIHMYNMLVRLGMDTVFEPDFLARVDTGRPNVEQREVWKATNARSHINLMLNYDWKYTLADNDLPKVIGTTQLAGVEVAFPLLSDELTDFSTTLPPEWKLKRLTLRWFFKEALRGFLPDEIIAKKKHGFGLPFGVWACQHAGLKALAVDALGSFRNRGIVRPAFIDELLAVHLPAYPGYYGEMVWILMMMEFWMREHVDGV
;
A
#
# COMPACT_ATOMS: atom_id res chain seq x y z
N ALA A 1 -44.35 3.47 11.21
CA ALA A 1 -43.97 3.27 12.63
C ALA A 1 -42.48 2.97 12.65
N ASP A 2 -41.73 3.71 13.47
CA ASP A 2 -40.34 3.36 13.79
C ASP A 2 -40.41 2.02 14.52
N ASP A 3 -40.01 0.93 13.86
CA ASP A 3 -40.09 -0.43 14.42
C ASP A 3 -38.95 -0.74 15.39
N GLY A 4 -38.12 0.26 15.71
CA GLY A 4 -37.01 0.15 16.65
C GLY A 4 -35.83 -0.64 16.09
N ARG A 5 -35.80 -0.99 14.79
CA ARG A 5 -34.64 -1.65 14.19
C ARG A 5 -33.46 -0.68 14.12
N GLU A 6 -32.39 -1.05 14.79
CA GLU A 6 -31.11 -0.37 14.75
C GLU A 6 -29.98 -1.35 14.41
N ALA A 7 -28.96 -0.85 13.74
CA ALA A 7 -27.72 -1.58 13.49
C ALA A 7 -26.52 -0.67 13.74
N LEU A 8 -25.46 -1.25 14.30
CA LEU A 8 -24.18 -0.58 14.50
C LEU A 8 -23.09 -1.45 13.88
N LEU A 9 -22.43 -0.93 12.85
CA LEU A 9 -21.27 -1.55 12.21
C LEU A 9 -20.04 -0.69 12.51
N ALA A 10 -18.90 -1.30 12.78
CA ALA A 10 -17.67 -0.57 13.04
C ALA A 10 -16.46 -1.33 12.49
N THR A 11 -15.54 -0.61 11.86
CA THR A 11 -14.22 -1.14 11.49
C THR A 11 -13.24 -0.85 12.62
N ASP A 12 -12.20 -1.69 12.74
CA ASP A 12 -11.01 -1.40 13.54
C ASP A 12 -10.26 -0.15 13.03
N ARG A 13 -9.17 0.23 13.71
CA ARG A 13 -8.40 1.45 13.44
C ARG A 13 -7.82 1.51 12.03
N PHE A 14 -7.50 0.36 11.41
CA PHE A 14 -6.89 0.28 10.09
C PHE A 14 -7.77 -0.44 9.05
N GLY A 15 -8.95 -0.91 9.42
CA GLY A 15 -9.87 -1.58 8.51
C GLY A 15 -9.37 -2.95 8.06
N THR A 16 -8.68 -3.67 8.95
CA THR A 16 -8.26 -5.06 8.73
C THR A 16 -9.45 -5.98 8.41
N TRP A 17 -10.62 -5.69 8.98
CA TRP A 17 -11.86 -6.39 8.62
C TRP A 17 -12.78 -5.43 7.86
N SER A 18 -12.92 -5.66 6.56
CA SER A 18 -13.76 -4.82 5.72
C SER A 18 -15.23 -5.02 6.01
N ILE A 19 -15.99 -3.93 5.90
CA ILE A 19 -17.45 -3.93 5.94
C ILE A 19 -17.91 -3.12 4.75
N CYS A 20 -18.66 -3.75 3.84
CA CYS A 20 -19.32 -3.09 2.73
C CYS A 20 -20.82 -3.03 3.00
N TYR A 21 -21.46 -1.92 2.64
CA TYR A 21 -22.87 -1.71 2.94
C TYR A 21 -23.59 -0.90 1.86
N ALA A 22 -24.91 -1.03 1.83
CA ALA A 22 -25.81 -0.25 1.02
C ALA A 22 -27.12 -0.01 1.76
N GLU A 23 -27.71 1.16 1.55
CA GLU A 23 -29.06 1.49 2.04
C GLU A 23 -30.03 1.45 0.84
N ARG A 24 -31.05 0.61 0.92
CA ARG A 24 -32.05 0.45 -0.14
C ARG A 24 -33.40 0.11 0.44
N ASP A 25 -34.46 0.76 -0.06
CA ASP A 25 -35.86 0.49 0.32
C ASP A 25 -36.10 0.53 1.85
N GLY A 26 -35.35 1.37 2.57
CA GLY A 26 -35.44 1.47 4.04
C GLY A 26 -34.85 0.27 4.78
N HIS A 27 -33.94 -0.48 4.16
CA HIS A 27 -33.17 -1.58 4.74
C HIS A 27 -31.66 -1.31 4.63
N LEU A 28 -30.91 -1.79 5.62
CA LEU A 28 -29.45 -1.85 5.57
C LEU A 28 -29.02 -3.23 5.06
N HIS A 29 -28.28 -3.25 3.97
CA HIS A 29 -27.61 -4.45 3.44
C HIS A 29 -26.12 -4.32 3.74
N PHE A 30 -25.49 -5.39 4.23
CA PHE A 30 -24.06 -5.37 4.50
C PHE A 30 -23.43 -6.75 4.31
N SER A 31 -22.13 -6.74 4.05
CA SER A 31 -21.27 -7.92 3.94
C SER A 31 -19.83 -7.52 4.25
N ASP A 32 -18.92 -8.47 4.35
CA ASP A 32 -17.49 -8.21 4.46
C ASP A 32 -16.85 -7.80 3.12
N ARG A 33 -17.48 -8.17 2.00
CA ARG A 33 -17.03 -7.88 0.63
C ARG A 33 -18.07 -7.12 -0.19
N ALA A 34 -17.62 -6.31 -1.15
CA ALA A 34 -18.49 -5.47 -1.98
C ALA A 34 -19.35 -6.31 -2.96
N ASP A 35 -18.78 -7.36 -3.54
CA ASP A 35 -19.43 -8.27 -4.49
C ASP A 35 -20.57 -9.11 -3.85
N THR A 36 -20.50 -9.34 -2.55
CA THR A 36 -21.47 -10.17 -1.80
C THR A 36 -22.55 -9.38 -1.07
N VAL A 37 -22.57 -8.04 -1.12
CA VAL A 37 -23.66 -7.26 -0.51
C VAL A 37 -25.01 -7.65 -1.13
N PRO A 38 -26.00 -8.09 -0.34
CA PRO A 38 -27.25 -8.63 -0.88
C PRO A 38 -28.15 -7.52 -1.44
N GLY A 39 -28.96 -7.83 -2.46
CA GLY A 39 -30.04 -6.95 -2.92
C GLY A 39 -29.65 -5.72 -3.75
N ILE A 40 -28.38 -5.55 -4.10
CA ILE A 40 -27.87 -4.42 -4.90
C ILE A 40 -27.41 -4.91 -6.28
N ALA A 41 -27.65 -4.14 -7.34
CA ALA A 41 -27.16 -4.51 -8.68
C ALA A 41 -25.65 -4.29 -8.77
N ARG A 42 -24.92 -5.21 -9.42
CA ARG A 42 -23.45 -5.15 -9.56
C ARG A 42 -23.07 -4.29 -10.77
N GLN A 43 -23.47 -3.02 -10.74
CA GLN A 43 -23.15 -2.07 -11.81
C GLN A 43 -21.80 -1.40 -11.52
N VAL A 44 -20.86 -1.47 -12.46
CA VAL A 44 -19.54 -0.85 -12.30
C VAL A 44 -19.66 0.67 -12.36
N ALA A 45 -19.14 1.36 -11.34
CA ALA A 45 -19.11 2.81 -11.28
C ALA A 45 -17.92 3.37 -12.10
N PRO A 46 -18.15 4.23 -13.12
CA PRO A 46 -17.06 4.83 -13.91
C PRO A 46 -16.03 5.57 -13.06
N GLN A 47 -16.50 6.26 -12.01
CA GLN A 47 -15.63 6.97 -11.08
C GLN A 47 -14.69 6.02 -10.33
N ALA A 48 -15.17 4.84 -9.92
CA ALA A 48 -14.37 3.85 -9.23
C ALA A 48 -13.31 3.22 -10.15
N VAL A 49 -13.63 3.04 -11.45
CA VAL A 49 -12.66 2.64 -12.47
C VAL A 49 -11.55 3.68 -12.60
N PHE A 50 -11.89 4.97 -12.62
CA PHE A 50 -10.88 6.03 -12.67
C PHE A 50 -10.02 6.06 -11.40
N GLU A 51 -10.63 5.92 -10.22
CA GLU A 51 -9.92 5.84 -8.94
C GLU A 51 -8.95 4.64 -8.91
N TYR A 52 -9.37 3.47 -9.40
CA TYR A 52 -8.47 2.32 -9.57
C TYR A 52 -7.27 2.65 -10.45
N LEU A 53 -7.49 3.26 -11.62
CA LEU A 53 -6.40 3.58 -12.55
C LEU A 53 -5.49 4.68 -12.00
N PHE A 54 -6.00 5.55 -11.12
CA PHE A 54 -5.24 6.62 -10.48
C PHE A 54 -4.44 6.15 -9.25
N PHE A 55 -5.04 5.35 -8.38
CA PHE A 55 -4.44 4.89 -7.11
C PHE A 55 -3.87 3.47 -7.17
N HIS A 56 -4.16 2.73 -8.24
CA HIS A 56 -3.87 1.29 -8.41
C HIS A 56 -4.66 0.39 -7.42
N MET A 57 -5.63 0.97 -6.72
CA MET A 57 -6.63 0.36 -5.85
C MET A 57 -7.81 1.35 -5.74
N ILE A 58 -8.94 0.98 -5.14
CA ILE A 58 -10.08 1.90 -4.96
C ILE A 58 -10.17 2.24 -3.46
N PRO A 59 -9.85 3.49 -3.05
CA PRO A 59 -9.86 3.87 -1.64
C PRO A 59 -11.28 3.85 -1.05
N ALA A 60 -11.43 3.40 0.20
CA ALA A 60 -12.70 3.58 0.91
C ALA A 60 -13.03 5.08 1.06
N PRO A 61 -14.29 5.52 0.91
CA PRO A 61 -15.50 4.69 0.94
C PRO A 61 -15.97 4.13 -0.41
N THR A 62 -15.34 4.49 -1.53
CA THR A 62 -15.76 4.02 -2.85
C THR A 62 -15.54 2.49 -2.96
N THR A 63 -16.44 1.79 -3.64
CA THR A 63 -16.21 0.44 -4.15
C THR A 63 -16.36 0.43 -5.67
N ILE A 64 -15.99 -0.66 -6.34
CA ILE A 64 -16.19 -0.79 -7.79
C ILE A 64 -17.67 -0.73 -8.21
N PHE A 65 -18.59 -1.05 -7.31
CA PHE A 65 -20.03 -1.14 -7.60
C PHE A 65 -20.78 0.12 -7.17
N ASP A 66 -21.62 0.63 -8.06
CA ASP A 66 -22.51 1.75 -7.77
C ASP A 66 -23.52 1.39 -6.67
N GLY A 67 -23.76 2.34 -5.77
CA GLY A 67 -24.64 2.15 -4.61
C GLY A 67 -24.09 1.28 -3.47
N ILE A 68 -22.86 0.78 -3.55
CA ILE A 68 -22.19 0.04 -2.46
C ILE A 68 -21.00 0.84 -1.94
N ALA A 69 -20.96 1.10 -0.64
CA ALA A 69 -19.86 1.79 0.03
C ALA A 69 -19.07 0.85 0.93
N ARG A 70 -17.75 1.03 0.99
CA ARG A 70 -16.88 0.39 1.99
C ARG A 70 -16.79 1.31 3.21
N LEU A 71 -17.06 0.78 4.39
CA LEU A 71 -16.91 1.53 5.63
C LEU A 71 -15.42 1.89 5.82
N PRO A 72 -15.04 3.19 5.89
CA PRO A 72 -13.64 3.56 6.06
C PRO A 72 -13.12 3.14 7.44
N HIS A 73 -11.82 2.86 7.55
CA HIS A 73 -11.18 2.49 8.82
C HIS A 73 -11.46 3.51 9.95
N GLY A 74 -11.54 3.06 11.20
CA GLY A 74 -11.84 3.93 12.34
C GLY A 74 -13.22 4.60 12.31
N HIS A 75 -14.17 4.11 11.48
CA HIS A 75 -15.53 4.63 11.43
C HIS A 75 -16.56 3.63 11.96
N LEU A 76 -17.66 4.18 12.47
CA LEU A 76 -18.89 3.48 12.81
C LEU A 76 -20.01 3.95 11.90
N LEU A 77 -20.87 3.02 11.50
CA LEU A 77 -22.13 3.28 10.82
C LEU A 77 -23.25 2.97 11.80
N LYS A 78 -24.00 3.99 12.21
CA LYS A 78 -25.25 3.81 12.95
C LYS A 78 -26.41 3.89 11.96
N TRP A 79 -27.19 2.83 11.84
CA TRP A 79 -28.40 2.83 11.04
C TRP A 79 -29.62 2.77 11.96
N GLN A 80 -30.57 3.69 11.76
CA GLN A 80 -31.80 3.77 12.54
C GLN A 80 -32.92 4.38 11.70
N GLY A 81 -34.09 3.74 11.70
CA GLY A 81 -35.29 4.27 11.02
C GLY A 81 -35.10 4.53 9.53
N GLY A 82 -34.35 3.65 8.84
CA GLY A 82 -34.07 3.79 7.41
C GLY A 82 -33.04 4.86 7.05
N LYS A 83 -32.19 5.28 8.00
CA LYS A 83 -31.11 6.25 7.75
C LYS A 83 -29.80 5.77 8.33
N ALA A 84 -28.77 5.72 7.49
CA ALA A 84 -27.40 5.49 7.89
C ALA A 84 -26.69 6.81 8.25
N ALA A 85 -26.01 6.83 9.40
CA ALA A 85 -25.18 7.93 9.85
C ALA A 85 -23.76 7.43 10.13
N LEU A 86 -22.81 7.97 9.38
CA LEU A 86 -21.39 7.65 9.53
C LEU A 86 -20.76 8.58 10.57
N ARG A 87 -19.98 8.01 11.49
CA ARG A 87 -19.16 8.77 12.45
C ARG A 87 -17.78 8.16 12.55
N ARG A 88 -16.75 9.00 12.56
CA ARG A 88 -15.40 8.56 12.92
C ARG A 88 -15.31 8.35 14.42
N TRP A 89 -14.98 7.13 14.87
CA TRP A 89 -14.78 6.82 16.28
C TRP A 89 -13.30 6.89 16.67
N TRP A 90 -12.39 6.70 15.70
CA TRP A 90 -10.96 6.81 15.90
C TRP A 90 -10.29 7.60 14.79
N ASN A 91 -9.31 8.40 15.18
CA ASN A 91 -8.42 9.13 14.31
C ASN A 91 -7.09 9.28 15.02
N PRO A 92 -5.93 9.15 14.34
CA PRO A 92 -4.64 9.33 14.98
C PRO A 92 -4.54 10.70 15.66
N GLN A 93 -4.15 10.68 16.94
CA GLN A 93 -3.84 11.86 17.74
C GLN A 93 -2.36 11.79 18.11
N PHE A 94 -1.55 12.70 17.57
CA PHE A 94 -0.12 12.74 17.83
C PHE A 94 0.19 13.68 19.01
N ASP A 95 0.93 13.19 19.99
CA ASP A 95 1.53 14.01 21.04
C ASP A 95 2.98 14.35 20.65
N GLU A 96 3.15 15.50 20.00
CA GLU A 96 4.45 15.93 19.48
C GLU A 96 5.33 16.66 20.51
N HIS A 97 4.78 17.00 21.69
CA HIS A 97 5.47 17.79 22.71
C HIS A 97 6.07 16.94 23.84
N GLY A 98 5.81 15.64 23.83
CA GLY A 98 6.40 14.70 24.76
C GLY A 98 7.94 14.71 24.72
N ALA A 99 8.55 14.53 25.88
CA ALA A 99 9.98 14.31 26.03
C ALA A 99 10.22 12.97 26.75
N PRO A 100 9.83 11.83 26.14
CA PRO A 100 9.96 10.54 26.79
C PRO A 100 11.44 10.16 26.97
N ASP A 101 11.73 9.35 27.98
CA ASP A 101 13.06 8.77 28.16
C ASP A 101 13.35 7.75 27.05
N LEU A 102 14.53 7.85 26.43
CA LEU A 102 14.87 7.04 25.26
C LEU A 102 15.03 5.56 25.61
N GLU A 103 15.73 5.22 26.69
CA GLU A 103 16.00 3.83 27.04
C GLU A 103 14.75 3.12 27.55
N GLN A 104 13.94 3.82 28.35
CA GLN A 104 12.62 3.33 28.76
C GLN A 104 11.71 3.10 27.54
N SER A 105 11.72 4.02 26.57
CA SER A 105 10.93 3.89 25.34
C SER A 105 11.37 2.68 24.52
N LYS A 106 12.68 2.44 24.37
CA LYS A 106 13.20 1.25 23.67
C LYS A 106 12.78 -0.05 24.35
N ALA A 107 12.93 -0.13 25.68
CA ALA A 107 12.52 -1.30 26.44
C ALA A 107 11.01 -1.55 26.31
N ARG A 108 10.19 -0.49 26.43
CA ARG A 108 8.73 -0.59 26.27
C ARG A 108 8.35 -1.02 24.86
N PHE A 109 8.99 -0.48 23.84
CA PHE A 109 8.77 -0.85 22.44
C PHE A 109 9.01 -2.34 22.19
N LEU A 110 10.15 -2.89 22.65
CA LEU A 110 10.46 -4.32 22.51
C LEU A 110 9.44 -5.20 23.25
N GLN A 111 9.05 -4.79 24.46
CA GLN A 111 8.04 -5.51 25.24
C GLN A 111 6.68 -5.54 24.54
N ILE A 112 6.21 -4.40 24.00
CA ILE A 112 4.93 -4.32 23.29
C ILE A 112 4.92 -5.27 22.09
N ILE A 113 6.02 -5.33 21.32
CA ILE A 113 6.11 -6.22 20.16
C ILE A 113 6.11 -7.69 20.61
N GLU A 114 6.88 -8.03 21.65
CA GLU A 114 6.90 -9.40 22.18
C GLU A 114 5.50 -9.83 22.68
N ASP A 115 4.81 -8.96 23.40
CA ASP A 115 3.44 -9.19 23.88
C ASP A 115 2.46 -9.34 22.70
N GLY A 116 2.61 -8.50 21.68
CA GLY A 116 1.84 -8.57 20.43
C GLY A 116 2.01 -9.92 19.74
N VAL A 117 3.25 -10.36 19.53
CA VAL A 117 3.54 -11.67 18.92
C VAL A 117 3.02 -12.81 19.79
N ARG A 118 3.17 -12.73 21.11
CA ARG A 118 2.68 -13.75 22.05
C ARG A 118 1.17 -13.96 21.97
N ARG A 119 0.38 -12.92 21.72
CA ARG A 119 -1.08 -13.03 21.53
C ARG A 119 -1.45 -13.82 20.28
N GLU A 120 -0.65 -13.71 19.22
CA GLU A 120 -0.97 -14.35 17.93
C GLU A 120 -0.57 -15.83 17.84
N VAL A 121 0.19 -16.33 18.82
CA VAL A 121 0.74 -17.70 18.86
C VAL A 121 -0.21 -18.73 19.48
N ASP A 122 -1.30 -18.30 20.12
CA ASP A 122 -2.17 -19.21 20.88
C ASP A 122 -2.93 -20.22 19.98
N GLY A 123 -2.73 -21.52 20.25
CA GLY A 123 -3.56 -22.63 19.77
C GLY A 123 -3.46 -23.05 18.28
N THR A 124 -2.56 -22.49 17.46
CA THR A 124 -2.50 -22.76 16.01
C THR A 124 -1.06 -22.94 15.49
N SER A 125 -0.90 -23.54 14.30
CA SER A 125 0.40 -23.59 13.64
C SER A 125 0.77 -22.22 13.06
N VAL A 126 1.77 -21.56 13.63
CA VAL A 126 2.15 -20.19 13.26
C VAL A 126 3.48 -20.13 12.51
N GLY A 127 3.48 -19.44 11.37
CA GLY A 127 4.67 -19.04 10.62
C GLY A 127 4.81 -17.52 10.52
N CYS A 128 5.82 -17.04 9.82
CA CYS A 128 5.98 -15.61 9.54
C CYS A 128 6.52 -15.34 8.13
N PHE A 129 6.16 -14.19 7.58
CA PHE A 129 6.83 -13.65 6.41
C PHE A 129 8.23 -13.14 6.79
N LEU A 130 9.22 -13.37 5.94
CA LEU A 130 10.59 -12.87 6.12
C LEU A 130 11.11 -12.27 4.80
N SER A 131 11.16 -10.95 4.68
CA SER A 131 11.74 -10.27 3.50
C SER A 131 13.21 -9.87 3.71
N GLY A 132 13.76 -10.06 4.91
CA GLY A 132 15.06 -9.49 5.30
C GLY A 132 15.01 -7.97 5.53
N GLY A 133 13.82 -7.35 5.48
CA GLY A 133 13.60 -6.00 5.99
C GLY A 133 13.66 -5.96 7.52
N THR A 134 13.83 -4.76 8.07
CA THR A 134 13.88 -4.57 9.53
C THR A 134 12.58 -5.04 10.20
N ASP A 135 11.42 -4.83 9.57
CA ASP A 135 10.11 -5.16 10.17
C ASP A 135 9.87 -6.66 10.26
N SER A 136 9.94 -7.36 9.13
CA SER A 136 9.74 -8.80 9.08
C SER A 136 10.79 -9.54 9.92
N SER A 137 12.05 -9.08 9.91
CA SER A 137 13.12 -9.70 10.72
C SER A 137 12.87 -9.52 12.21
N THR A 138 12.27 -8.39 12.62
CA THR A 138 11.84 -8.19 14.01
C THR A 138 10.73 -9.16 14.39
N VAL A 139 9.70 -9.30 13.55
CA VAL A 139 8.60 -10.25 13.80
C VAL A 139 9.12 -11.68 13.87
N THR A 140 9.97 -12.12 12.93
CA THR A 140 10.59 -13.45 12.95
C THR A 140 11.41 -13.69 14.23
N GLY A 141 12.26 -12.73 14.61
CA GLY A 141 13.07 -12.86 15.82
C GLY A 141 12.23 -12.93 17.10
N MET A 142 11.15 -12.15 17.16
CA MET A 142 10.22 -12.17 18.30
C MET A 142 9.39 -13.46 18.32
N LEU A 143 9.00 -13.99 17.17
CA LEU A 143 8.30 -15.27 17.07
C LEU A 143 9.20 -16.42 17.54
N CYS A 144 10.46 -16.50 17.09
CA CYS A 144 11.43 -17.48 17.60
C CYS A 144 11.60 -17.35 19.12
N LYS A 145 11.68 -16.11 19.64
CA LYS A 145 11.84 -15.87 21.08
C LYS A 145 10.62 -16.34 21.88
N VAL A 146 9.41 -16.06 21.40
CA VAL A 146 8.15 -16.42 22.07
C VAL A 146 7.92 -17.93 22.05
N LEU A 147 8.18 -18.58 20.91
CA LEU A 147 8.04 -20.03 20.75
C LEU A 147 9.10 -20.81 21.53
N GLY A 148 10.32 -20.29 21.63
CA GLY A 148 11.45 -21.01 22.20
C GLY A 148 12.01 -22.11 21.28
N GLU A 149 11.53 -22.18 20.04
CA GLU A 149 11.94 -23.11 18.98
C GLU A 149 12.02 -22.39 17.62
N PRO A 150 12.66 -23.00 16.60
CA PRO A 150 12.75 -22.43 15.26
C PRO A 150 11.37 -22.10 14.66
N ALA A 151 11.06 -20.81 14.48
CA ALA A 151 9.86 -20.39 13.77
C ALA A 151 9.99 -20.69 12.27
N ARG A 152 8.90 -21.14 11.64
CA ARG A 152 8.84 -21.26 10.18
C ARG A 152 8.78 -19.87 9.57
N ALA A 153 9.76 -19.54 8.72
CA ALA A 153 9.90 -18.24 8.10
C ALA A 153 9.93 -18.39 6.58
N TYR A 154 9.09 -17.63 5.87
CA TYR A 154 8.89 -17.78 4.43
C TYR A 154 9.38 -16.55 3.67
N SER A 155 10.19 -16.77 2.64
CA SER A 155 10.77 -15.70 1.81
C SER A 155 10.54 -15.95 0.33
N ILE A 156 10.24 -14.87 -0.39
CA ILE A 156 10.15 -14.85 -1.85
C ILE A 156 11.31 -14.05 -2.42
N GLY A 157 12.01 -14.64 -3.39
CA GLY A 157 13.03 -14.00 -4.21
C GLY A 157 12.60 -13.94 -5.68
N PHE A 158 13.32 -13.12 -6.45
CA PHE A 158 13.15 -13.02 -7.90
C PHE A 158 14.51 -13.18 -8.57
N ASP A 159 14.59 -14.02 -9.60
CA ASP A 159 15.79 -14.10 -10.43
C ASP A 159 15.83 -12.94 -11.44
N ALA A 160 16.00 -11.72 -10.91
CA ALA A 160 16.10 -10.48 -11.67
C ALA A 160 17.07 -9.52 -10.97
N SER A 161 18.02 -8.98 -11.75
CA SER A 161 19.03 -8.06 -11.22
C SER A 161 18.39 -6.85 -10.53
N GLY A 162 18.73 -6.62 -9.26
CA GLY A 162 18.22 -5.52 -8.45
C GLY A 162 16.92 -5.81 -7.69
N TYR A 163 16.32 -7.00 -7.83
CA TYR A 163 15.05 -7.36 -7.18
C TYR A 163 15.17 -8.40 -6.05
N ASP A 164 16.33 -9.04 -5.90
CA ASP A 164 16.53 -10.08 -4.88
C ASP A 164 17.00 -9.50 -3.53
N GLU A 165 16.23 -9.74 -2.47
CA GLU A 165 16.57 -9.40 -1.09
C GLU A 165 16.87 -10.63 -0.20
N MET A 166 16.91 -11.83 -0.79
CA MET A 166 17.00 -13.11 -0.08
C MET A 166 18.22 -13.21 0.85
N GLU A 167 19.34 -12.57 0.49
CA GLU A 167 20.53 -12.55 1.35
C GLU A 167 20.24 -11.97 2.75
N TYR A 168 19.45 -10.91 2.85
CA TYR A 168 19.08 -10.32 4.12
C TYR A 168 18.12 -11.20 4.93
N ALA A 169 17.22 -11.91 4.25
CA ALA A 169 16.37 -12.90 4.88
C ALA A 169 17.22 -14.04 5.50
N ARG A 170 18.22 -14.54 4.76
CA ARG A 170 19.19 -15.53 5.27
C ARG A 170 19.97 -15.03 6.48
N ILE A 171 20.36 -13.75 6.50
CA ILE A 171 21.02 -13.14 7.66
C ILE A 171 20.11 -13.17 8.90
N ALA A 172 18.84 -12.76 8.76
CA ALA A 172 17.87 -12.80 9.85
C ALA A 172 17.62 -14.24 10.33
N ALA A 173 17.39 -15.18 9.39
CA ALA A 173 17.16 -16.58 9.70
C ALA A 173 18.32 -17.19 10.50
N ARG A 174 19.57 -16.95 10.07
CA ARG A 174 20.76 -17.40 10.81
C ARG A 174 20.87 -16.78 12.20
N ARG A 175 20.54 -15.49 12.35
CA ARG A 175 20.61 -14.80 13.65
C ARG A 175 19.68 -15.42 14.69
N PHE A 176 18.49 -15.84 14.26
CA PHE A 176 17.43 -16.34 15.15
C PHE A 176 17.23 -17.86 15.12
N GLY A 177 17.98 -18.57 14.28
CA GLY A 177 17.83 -20.02 14.09
C GLY A 177 16.45 -20.41 13.54
N ALA A 178 15.85 -19.57 12.68
CA ALA A 178 14.54 -19.84 12.10
C ALA A 178 14.59 -20.98 11.07
N ASP A 179 13.51 -21.74 10.95
CA ASP A 179 13.30 -22.72 9.88
C ASP A 179 12.90 -21.97 8.60
N HIS A 180 13.91 -21.57 7.83
CA HIS A 180 13.78 -20.66 6.71
C HIS A 180 13.48 -21.39 5.40
N ARG A 181 12.33 -21.07 4.81
CA ARG A 181 11.82 -21.60 3.55
C ARG A 181 11.91 -20.53 2.47
N GLU A 182 12.72 -20.80 1.46
CA GLU A 182 12.97 -19.88 0.36
C GLU A 182 12.28 -20.36 -0.92
N TYR A 183 11.70 -19.43 -1.66
CA TYR A 183 11.20 -19.71 -3.00
C TYR A 183 11.51 -18.57 -3.96
N TYR A 184 12.02 -18.92 -5.14
CA TYR A 184 12.27 -17.97 -6.23
C TYR A 184 11.10 -18.04 -7.21
N VAL A 185 10.36 -16.94 -7.31
CA VAL A 185 9.22 -16.82 -8.22
C VAL A 185 9.71 -16.77 -9.65
N THR A 186 8.99 -17.46 -10.53
CA THR A 186 9.29 -17.57 -11.95
C THR A 186 8.22 -16.88 -12.80
N PRO A 187 8.52 -16.56 -14.07
CA PRO A 187 7.52 -16.10 -15.02
C PRO A 187 6.33 -17.06 -15.21
N ALA A 188 6.54 -18.37 -15.05
CA ALA A 188 5.48 -19.37 -15.15
C ALA A 188 4.48 -19.26 -13.98
N ASP A 189 4.98 -19.02 -12.77
CA ASP A 189 4.12 -18.78 -11.60
C ASP A 189 3.22 -17.56 -11.80
N LEU A 190 3.70 -16.54 -12.53
CA LEU A 190 2.89 -15.39 -12.91
C LEU A 190 1.79 -15.75 -13.90
N VAL A 191 2.11 -16.54 -14.94
CA VAL A 191 1.11 -16.97 -15.92
C VAL A 191 -0.04 -17.70 -15.22
N ASP A 192 0.28 -18.60 -14.28
CA ASP A 192 -0.71 -19.40 -13.57
C ASP A 192 -1.43 -18.63 -12.46
N GLY A 193 -0.76 -17.65 -11.84
CA GLY A 193 -1.24 -16.95 -10.66
C GLY A 193 -1.99 -15.66 -10.94
N ILE A 194 -1.68 -14.93 -12.01
CA ILE A 194 -2.32 -13.64 -12.34
C ILE A 194 -3.85 -13.78 -12.41
N PRO A 195 -4.43 -14.74 -13.17
CA PRO A 195 -5.88 -14.86 -13.24
C PRO A 195 -6.53 -15.15 -11.88
N LYS A 196 -5.90 -16.00 -11.06
CA LYS A 196 -6.41 -16.38 -9.72
C LYS A 196 -6.41 -15.18 -8.77
N VAL A 197 -5.31 -14.44 -8.73
CA VAL A 197 -5.18 -13.28 -7.84
C VAL A 197 -6.08 -12.13 -8.31
N ALA A 198 -6.16 -11.87 -9.61
CA ALA A 198 -6.98 -10.79 -10.16
C ALA A 198 -8.48 -10.99 -9.91
N THR A 199 -8.94 -12.24 -9.91
CA THR A 199 -10.36 -12.60 -9.73
C THR A 199 -10.75 -12.87 -8.28
N TYR A 200 -9.81 -12.91 -7.35
CA TYR A 200 -10.14 -13.18 -5.95
C TYR A 200 -10.69 -11.94 -5.20
N TYR A 201 -10.17 -10.76 -5.51
CA TYR A 201 -10.59 -9.52 -4.84
C TYR A 201 -12.01 -9.13 -5.24
N ASP A 202 -12.74 -8.51 -4.33
CA ASP A 202 -14.12 -8.03 -4.54
C ASP A 202 -14.21 -6.81 -5.47
N GLN A 203 -13.06 -6.32 -5.92
CA GLN A 203 -12.87 -5.21 -6.86
C GLN A 203 -11.47 -5.32 -7.49
N PRO A 204 -11.19 -4.65 -8.63
CA PRO A 204 -9.87 -4.62 -9.23
C PRO A 204 -8.81 -4.14 -8.22
N PHE A 205 -7.67 -4.86 -8.15
CA PHE A 205 -6.59 -4.56 -7.22
C PHE A 205 -5.23 -4.64 -7.91
N GLY A 206 -4.47 -3.54 -7.91
CA GLY A 206 -3.30 -3.34 -8.76
C GLY A 206 -1.95 -3.47 -8.05
N ASN A 207 -1.93 -3.71 -6.74
CA ASN A 207 -0.67 -3.89 -6.00
C ASN A 207 0.04 -5.17 -6.46
N SER A 208 1.13 -5.02 -7.23
CA SER A 208 1.84 -6.14 -7.84
C SER A 208 2.48 -7.10 -6.83
N SER A 209 2.67 -6.67 -5.57
CA SER A 209 3.18 -7.53 -4.50
C SER A 209 2.15 -8.57 -4.03
N ALA A 210 0.88 -8.45 -4.42
CA ALA A 210 -0.15 -9.42 -4.09
C ALA A 210 0.21 -10.82 -4.61
N LEU A 211 0.65 -10.95 -5.85
CA LEU A 211 0.95 -12.25 -6.42
C LEU A 211 2.11 -12.97 -5.69
N PRO A 212 3.29 -12.36 -5.48
CA PRO A 212 4.33 -12.94 -4.63
C PRO A 212 3.85 -13.25 -3.20
N GLY A 213 3.03 -12.37 -2.61
CA GLY A 213 2.44 -12.58 -1.29
C GLY A 213 1.57 -13.84 -1.22
N TRP A 214 0.72 -14.06 -2.22
CA TRP A 214 -0.11 -15.26 -2.33
C TRP A 214 0.73 -16.52 -2.52
N ILE A 215 1.75 -16.48 -3.39
CA ILE A 215 2.66 -17.63 -3.58
C ILE A 215 3.34 -17.99 -2.25
N CYS A 216 3.82 -16.98 -1.51
CA CYS A 216 4.45 -17.17 -0.20
C CYS A 216 3.48 -17.79 0.82
N ALA A 217 2.27 -17.24 0.94
CA ALA A 217 1.25 -17.76 1.83
C ALA A 217 0.82 -19.18 1.45
N ASN A 218 0.74 -19.50 0.16
CA ASN A 218 0.40 -20.84 -0.32
C ASN A 218 1.48 -21.87 0.06
N ARG A 219 2.77 -21.50 0.02
CA ARG A 219 3.84 -22.38 0.54
C ARG A 219 3.74 -22.59 2.05
N ALA A 220 3.39 -21.56 2.80
CA ALA A 220 3.12 -21.72 4.23
C ALA A 220 1.95 -22.68 4.47
N ARG A 221 0.88 -22.56 3.68
CA ARG A 221 -0.26 -23.48 3.74
C ARG A 221 0.12 -24.92 3.45
N GLU A 222 0.93 -25.17 2.42
CA GLU A 222 1.42 -26.50 2.04
C GLU A 222 2.21 -27.18 3.18
N ASP A 223 2.91 -26.39 4.00
CA ASP A 223 3.62 -26.87 5.19
C ASP A 223 2.71 -27.05 6.43
N GLY A 224 1.41 -26.77 6.30
CA GLY A 224 0.43 -26.87 7.39
C GLY A 224 0.39 -25.67 8.32
N VAL A 225 0.91 -24.50 7.91
CA VAL A 225 0.74 -23.26 8.66
C VAL A 225 -0.72 -22.79 8.54
N GLU A 226 -1.31 -22.46 9.68
CA GLU A 226 -2.68 -21.97 9.79
C GLU A 226 -2.73 -20.44 9.89
N ARG A 227 -1.72 -19.84 10.54
CA ARG A 227 -1.57 -18.40 10.67
C ARG A 227 -0.17 -17.94 10.31
N ILE A 228 -0.06 -16.85 9.54
CA ILE A 228 1.21 -16.22 9.22
C ILE A 228 1.30 -14.81 9.82
N LEU A 229 2.41 -14.48 10.46
CA LEU A 229 2.65 -13.15 11.01
C LEU A 229 3.32 -12.25 9.96
N ALA A 230 2.75 -11.06 9.76
CA ALA A 230 3.24 -10.05 8.83
C ALA A 230 3.94 -8.88 9.56
N GLY A 231 4.84 -8.22 8.85
CA GLY A 231 5.65 -7.11 9.36
C GLY A 231 5.08 -5.72 9.05
N ASP A 232 3.89 -5.62 8.47
CA ASP A 232 3.26 -4.34 8.13
C ASP A 232 3.02 -3.50 9.41
N GLY A 233 3.19 -2.18 9.33
CA GLY A 233 3.10 -1.26 10.46
C GLY A 233 4.44 -0.69 10.95
N GLY A 234 5.55 -1.40 10.76
CA GLY A 234 6.85 -0.90 11.21
C GLY A 234 7.33 0.34 10.44
N ASP A 235 7.12 0.41 9.12
CA ASP A 235 7.46 1.59 8.33
C ASP A 235 6.42 2.72 8.49
N GLU A 236 5.14 2.36 8.59
CA GLU A 236 4.01 3.29 8.61
C GLU A 236 3.91 3.97 9.98
N LEU A 237 4.11 3.25 11.09
CA LEU A 237 4.04 3.85 12.43
C LEU A 237 5.29 4.67 12.77
N PHE A 238 6.47 4.30 12.23
CA PHE A 238 7.76 4.85 12.67
C PHE A 238 8.54 5.65 11.62
N GLY A 239 7.99 5.91 10.43
CA GLY A 239 8.62 6.82 9.47
C GLY A 239 9.67 6.17 8.56
N GLY A 240 9.36 4.99 8.01
CA GLY A 240 10.29 4.20 7.20
C GLY A 240 10.27 4.43 5.68
N ASN A 241 9.25 5.10 5.13
CA ASN A 241 9.18 5.36 3.69
C ASN A 241 10.20 6.42 3.25
N SER A 242 10.97 6.12 2.19
CA SER A 242 11.98 7.02 1.64
C SER A 242 11.46 8.40 1.24
N ARG A 243 10.16 8.53 0.94
CA ARG A 243 9.51 9.81 0.63
C ARG A 243 9.60 10.81 1.78
N TYR A 244 9.62 10.36 3.04
CA TYR A 244 9.69 11.26 4.18
C TYR A 244 10.99 12.07 4.22
N ALA A 245 12.13 11.40 4.00
CA ALA A 245 13.42 12.07 3.92
C ALA A 245 13.49 13.03 2.72
N LYS A 246 12.93 12.63 1.56
CA LYS A 246 12.83 13.50 0.38
C LYS A 246 12.02 14.77 0.69
N GLN A 247 10.84 14.64 1.32
CA GLN A 247 9.99 15.76 1.70
C GLN A 247 10.59 16.66 2.77
N ARG A 248 11.40 16.12 3.69
CA ARG A 248 12.13 16.95 4.65
C ARG A 248 13.18 17.85 3.99
N VAL A 249 13.84 17.39 2.92
CA VAL A 249 14.73 18.24 2.12
C VAL A 249 13.90 19.36 1.47
N PHE A 250 12.75 19.03 0.85
CA PHE A 250 11.82 20.04 0.30
C PHE A 250 11.38 21.09 1.34
N GLY A 251 11.08 20.67 2.57
CA GLY A 251 10.74 21.58 3.66
C GLY A 251 11.84 22.62 3.98
N TRP A 252 13.12 22.27 3.84
CA TRP A 252 14.21 23.25 4.01
C TRP A 252 14.22 24.32 2.92
N TYR A 253 13.86 23.94 1.69
CA TYR A 253 13.67 24.92 0.62
C TYR A 253 12.46 25.81 0.88
N ASP A 254 11.38 25.26 1.44
CA ASP A 254 10.21 26.02 1.86
C ASP A 254 10.50 27.05 2.97
N GLY A 255 11.57 26.86 3.74
CA GLY A 255 12.10 27.83 4.71
C GLY A 255 12.91 28.99 4.10
N VAL A 256 13.27 28.96 2.81
CA VAL A 256 14.03 30.05 2.16
C VAL A 256 13.09 31.23 1.87
N PRO A 257 13.42 32.48 2.29
CA PRO A 257 12.58 33.66 2.06
C PRO A 257 12.15 33.83 0.60
N GLY A 258 10.88 34.18 0.38
CA GLY A 258 10.26 34.24 -0.94
C GLY A 258 10.99 35.14 -1.95
N LEU A 259 11.61 36.23 -1.49
CA LEU A 259 12.39 37.16 -2.34
C LEU A 259 13.68 36.52 -2.87
N LEU A 260 14.40 35.74 -2.06
CA LEU A 260 15.60 35.01 -2.50
C LEU A 260 15.23 33.83 -3.39
N ARG A 261 14.14 33.15 -3.05
CA ARG A 261 13.61 32.02 -3.83
C ARG A 261 13.23 32.46 -5.24
N ARG A 262 12.32 33.43 -5.35
CA ARG A 262 11.76 33.88 -6.64
C ARG A 262 12.67 34.87 -7.38
N GLY A 263 13.53 35.60 -6.68
CA GLY A 263 14.38 36.65 -7.26
C GLY A 263 15.77 36.18 -7.69
N LEU A 264 16.31 35.10 -7.12
CA LEU A 264 17.68 34.63 -7.39
C LEU A 264 17.74 33.14 -7.78
N LEU A 265 17.13 32.27 -6.97
CA LEU A 265 17.25 30.81 -7.18
C LEU A 265 16.44 30.31 -8.38
N GLU A 266 15.16 30.67 -8.48
CA GLU A 266 14.30 30.24 -9.59
C GLU A 266 14.79 30.80 -10.95
N PRO A 267 15.16 32.10 -11.09
CA PRO A 267 15.66 32.63 -12.35
C PRO A 267 17.02 32.06 -12.76
N ALA A 268 17.94 31.85 -11.81
CA ALA A 268 19.27 31.26 -12.10
C ALA A 268 19.16 29.81 -12.57
N LEU A 269 18.21 29.04 -12.01
CA LEU A 269 17.93 27.68 -12.46
C LEU A 269 17.17 27.64 -13.78
N ALA A 270 16.40 28.68 -14.14
CA ALA A 270 15.63 28.77 -15.38
C ALA A 270 16.40 29.33 -16.58
N LEU A 271 17.70 29.63 -16.44
CA LEU A 271 18.52 30.13 -17.55
C LEU A 271 18.65 29.10 -18.69
N PRO A 272 18.60 29.53 -19.97
CA PRO A 272 18.72 28.63 -21.12
C PRO A 272 20.03 27.82 -21.08
N GLY A 273 19.95 26.49 -21.23
CA GLY A 273 21.12 25.59 -21.22
C GLY A 273 21.45 24.97 -19.85
N MET A 274 20.79 25.42 -18.78
CA MET A 274 20.94 24.82 -17.43
C MET A 274 20.25 23.47 -17.30
N ASP A 275 19.30 23.13 -18.16
CA ASP A 275 18.66 21.83 -18.28
C ASP A 275 19.61 20.70 -18.73
N ARG A 276 20.71 21.07 -19.39
CA ARG A 276 21.76 20.13 -19.87
C ARG A 276 22.74 19.70 -18.78
N ILE A 277 22.79 20.40 -17.65
CA ILE A 277 23.66 20.08 -16.51
C ILE A 277 22.85 19.25 -15.50
N PRO A 278 23.29 18.04 -15.09
CA PRO A 278 22.49 17.14 -14.26
C PRO A 278 22.06 17.73 -12.91
N VAL A 279 22.92 18.54 -12.30
CA VAL A 279 22.68 19.16 -10.97
C VAL A 279 21.57 20.21 -11.05
N THR A 280 21.54 20.99 -12.12
CA THR A 280 20.59 22.09 -12.32
C THR A 280 19.27 21.58 -12.88
N ARG A 281 19.26 20.53 -13.70
CA ARG A 281 18.04 19.77 -14.04
C ARG A 281 17.38 19.18 -12.79
N LYS A 282 18.19 18.63 -11.86
CA LYS A 282 17.70 18.16 -10.56
C LYS A 282 17.18 19.32 -9.71
N GLY A 283 17.83 20.49 -9.77
CA GLY A 283 17.37 21.73 -9.13
C GLY A 283 16.05 22.27 -9.70
N GLN A 284 15.88 22.32 -11.02
CA GLN A 284 14.64 22.73 -11.68
C GLN A 284 13.47 21.80 -11.33
N SER A 285 13.68 20.48 -11.47
CA SER A 285 12.72 19.47 -11.04
C SER A 285 12.35 19.65 -9.57
N TYR A 286 13.33 19.96 -8.71
CA TYR A 286 13.10 20.19 -7.29
C TYR A 286 12.27 21.46 -7.01
N VAL A 287 12.53 22.57 -7.72
CA VAL A 287 11.72 23.80 -7.64
C VAL A 287 10.28 23.56 -8.10
N GLU A 288 10.09 22.81 -9.18
CA GLU A 288 8.77 22.45 -9.71
C GLU A 288 7.94 21.71 -8.65
N GLN A 289 8.52 20.72 -7.95
CA GLN A 289 7.78 19.99 -6.90
C GLN A 289 7.53 20.86 -5.68
N ALA A 290 8.51 21.67 -5.27
CA ALA A 290 8.37 22.54 -4.10
C ALA A 290 7.19 23.52 -4.24
N ARG A 291 6.85 23.94 -5.46
CA ARG A 291 5.70 24.82 -5.73
C ARG A 291 4.34 24.15 -5.55
N VAL A 292 4.27 22.82 -5.62
CA VAL A 292 3.04 22.06 -5.38
C VAL A 292 2.92 21.80 -3.86
N PRO A 293 1.82 22.21 -3.21
CA PRO A 293 1.61 21.95 -1.79
C PRO A 293 1.38 20.45 -1.54
N MET A 294 1.63 20.02 -0.30
CA MET A 294 1.20 18.70 0.15
C MET A 294 -0.29 18.72 0.51
N PRO A 295 -1.06 17.64 0.26
CA PRO A 295 -0.62 16.32 -0.22
C PRO A 295 -0.46 16.19 -1.75
N ASP A 296 -0.94 17.13 -2.57
CA ASP A 296 -0.98 17.02 -4.05
C ASP A 296 0.38 16.63 -4.68
N ARG A 297 1.48 17.08 -4.09
CA ARG A 297 2.85 16.75 -4.53
C ARG A 297 3.13 15.24 -4.55
N ILE A 298 2.44 14.43 -3.75
CA ILE A 298 2.59 12.97 -3.70
C ILE A 298 2.33 12.34 -5.08
N HIS A 299 1.34 12.84 -5.82
CA HIS A 299 0.93 12.31 -7.12
C HIS A 299 1.44 13.12 -8.32
N MET A 300 2.40 14.03 -8.11
CA MET A 300 3.02 14.80 -9.22
C MET A 300 3.73 13.90 -10.26
N TYR A 301 4.07 12.67 -9.88
CA TYR A 301 4.63 11.65 -10.78
C TYR A 301 3.65 10.54 -11.13
N ASN A 302 2.37 10.70 -10.82
CA ASN A 302 1.33 9.80 -11.27
C ASN A 302 1.39 9.70 -12.81
N MET A 303 1.37 8.46 -13.33
CA MET A 303 1.56 8.19 -14.76
C MET A 303 0.47 8.86 -15.61
N LEU A 304 -0.78 8.83 -15.16
CA LEU A 304 -1.90 9.43 -15.89
C LEU A 304 -1.74 10.95 -16.01
N VAL A 305 -1.24 11.59 -14.95
CA VAL A 305 -0.97 13.04 -14.94
C VAL A 305 0.20 13.37 -15.87
N ARG A 306 1.24 12.52 -15.92
CA ARG A 306 2.43 12.72 -16.76
C ARG A 306 2.17 12.48 -18.24
N LEU A 307 1.39 11.46 -18.58
CA LEU A 307 1.02 11.12 -19.96
C LEU A 307 -0.07 12.05 -20.51
N GLY A 308 -0.85 12.67 -19.63
CA GLY A 308 -2.04 13.43 -19.96
C GLY A 308 -3.26 12.50 -20.05
N MET A 309 -4.31 12.84 -19.31
CA MET A 309 -5.52 12.02 -19.23
C MET A 309 -6.21 11.88 -20.60
N ASP A 310 -6.23 12.95 -21.40
CA ASP A 310 -6.79 12.92 -22.75
C ASP A 310 -6.04 11.99 -23.72
N THR A 311 -4.75 11.73 -23.46
CA THR A 311 -3.94 10.79 -24.23
C THR A 311 -4.31 9.35 -23.90
N VAL A 312 -4.59 9.07 -22.62
CA VAL A 312 -4.81 7.71 -22.12
C VAL A 312 -6.27 7.28 -22.28
N PHE A 313 -7.23 8.14 -21.92
CA PHE A 313 -8.63 7.77 -21.77
C PHE A 313 -9.50 8.15 -22.96
N GLU A 314 -10.55 7.37 -23.19
CA GLU A 314 -11.60 7.72 -24.14
C GLU A 314 -12.36 8.97 -23.68
N PRO A 315 -12.74 9.89 -24.59
CA PRO A 315 -13.46 11.12 -24.23
C PRO A 315 -14.77 10.85 -23.49
N ASP A 316 -15.53 9.84 -23.92
CA ASP A 316 -16.82 9.49 -23.32
C ASP A 316 -16.66 8.91 -21.90
N PHE A 317 -15.53 8.26 -21.62
CA PHE A 317 -15.21 7.85 -20.25
C PHE A 317 -14.85 9.05 -19.38
N LEU A 318 -13.98 9.93 -19.86
CA LEU A 318 -13.58 11.15 -19.13
C LEU A 318 -14.77 12.06 -18.81
N ALA A 319 -15.75 12.15 -19.71
CA ALA A 319 -16.97 12.94 -19.50
C ALA A 319 -17.85 12.45 -18.34
N ARG A 320 -17.63 11.22 -17.84
CA ARG A 320 -18.41 10.57 -16.78
C ARG A 320 -17.71 10.53 -15.42
N VAL A 321 -16.50 11.08 -15.31
CA VAL A 321 -15.69 11.02 -14.09
C VAL A 321 -15.22 12.41 -13.66
N ASP A 322 -15.06 12.61 -12.35
CA ASP A 322 -14.40 13.75 -11.77
C ASP A 322 -12.91 13.42 -11.56
N THR A 323 -12.07 13.96 -12.45
CA THR A 323 -10.61 13.78 -12.40
C THR A 323 -9.95 14.55 -11.26
N GLY A 324 -10.64 15.53 -10.67
CA GLY A 324 -10.19 16.32 -9.52
C GLY A 324 -10.51 15.66 -8.17
N ARG A 325 -11.50 14.76 -8.12
CA ARG A 325 -11.96 14.09 -6.88
C ARG A 325 -10.84 13.42 -6.08
N PRO A 326 -9.89 12.64 -6.67
CA PRO A 326 -8.78 12.06 -5.92
C PRO A 326 -7.99 13.07 -5.10
N ASN A 327 -7.75 14.27 -5.64
CA ASN A 327 -6.99 15.31 -4.93
C ASN A 327 -7.81 15.93 -3.79
N VAL A 328 -9.14 16.07 -3.95
CA VAL A 328 -10.03 16.58 -2.90
C VAL A 328 -10.02 15.64 -1.70
N GLU A 329 -10.25 14.34 -1.92
CA GLU A 329 -10.28 13.34 -0.85
C GLU A 329 -8.95 13.26 -0.09
N GLN A 330 -7.83 13.28 -0.82
CA GLN A 330 -6.51 13.29 -0.21
C GLN A 330 -6.27 14.51 0.68
N ARG A 331 -6.71 15.70 0.25
CA ARG A 331 -6.61 16.94 1.04
C ARG A 331 -7.48 16.88 2.30
N GLU A 332 -8.62 16.20 2.26
CA GLU A 332 -9.45 15.99 3.44
C GLU A 332 -8.75 15.08 4.45
N VAL A 333 -8.20 13.95 4.01
CA VAL A 333 -7.41 13.04 4.87
C VAL A 333 -6.22 13.78 5.48
N TRP A 334 -5.48 14.55 4.67
CA TRP A 334 -4.32 15.31 5.12
C TRP A 334 -4.65 16.31 6.25
N LYS A 335 -5.84 16.93 6.20
CA LYS A 335 -6.30 17.89 7.21
C LYS A 335 -6.95 17.24 8.43
N ALA A 336 -7.29 15.95 8.34
CA ALA A 336 -8.04 15.26 9.37
C ALA A 336 -7.14 14.69 10.48
N THR A 337 -6.27 15.50 11.07
CA THR A 337 -5.41 15.12 12.20
C THR A 337 -4.99 16.35 13.03
N ASN A 338 -4.56 16.13 14.26
CA ASN A 338 -3.99 17.17 15.14
C ASN A 338 -2.47 17.39 14.91
N ALA A 339 -1.84 16.61 14.03
CA ALA A 339 -0.41 16.68 13.75
C ALA A 339 0.02 18.09 13.28
N ARG A 340 1.20 18.53 13.72
CA ARG A 340 1.81 19.80 13.29
C ARG A 340 3.09 19.57 12.52
N SER A 341 3.86 18.55 12.90
CA SER A 341 5.05 18.15 12.19
C SER A 341 4.73 17.54 10.83
N HIS A 342 5.57 17.84 9.84
CA HIS A 342 5.38 17.34 8.49
C HIS A 342 5.40 15.81 8.40
N ILE A 343 6.24 15.16 9.22
CA ILE A 343 6.32 13.70 9.27
C ILE A 343 5.00 13.08 9.72
N ASN A 344 4.38 13.56 10.80
CA ASN A 344 3.13 12.98 11.29
C ASN A 344 1.93 13.28 10.36
N LEU A 345 1.92 14.42 9.66
CA LEU A 345 0.94 14.67 8.59
C LEU A 345 1.06 13.64 7.46
N MET A 346 2.29 13.33 7.04
CA MET A 346 2.55 12.27 6.05
C MET A 346 2.18 10.88 6.58
N LEU A 347 2.48 10.58 7.85
CA LEU A 347 2.09 9.30 8.46
C LEU A 347 0.57 9.14 8.48
N ASN A 348 -0.18 10.17 8.91
CA ASN A 348 -1.64 10.16 8.88
C ASN A 348 -2.18 9.89 7.46
N TYR A 349 -1.62 10.54 6.46
CA TYR A 349 -1.98 10.29 5.06
C TYR A 349 -1.69 8.83 4.66
N ASP A 350 -0.52 8.33 5.01
CA ASP A 350 -0.07 6.99 4.63
C ASP A 350 -0.79 5.87 5.39
N TRP A 351 -1.25 6.11 6.62
CA TRP A 351 -2.09 5.17 7.36
C TRP A 351 -3.42 4.91 6.65
N LYS A 352 -3.95 5.89 5.90
CA LYS A 352 -5.09 5.69 5.00
C LYS A 352 -4.66 5.01 3.70
N TYR A 353 -3.89 5.71 2.86
CA TYR A 353 -3.72 5.32 1.46
C TYR A 353 -2.68 4.23 1.24
N THR A 354 -1.60 4.21 2.03
CA THR A 354 -0.55 3.19 1.90
C THR A 354 -0.93 1.94 2.69
N LEU A 355 -1.38 2.10 3.93
CA LEU A 355 -1.63 0.99 4.85
C LEU A 355 -3.05 0.43 4.70
N ALA A 356 -4.07 1.17 5.14
CA ALA A 356 -5.44 0.68 5.26
C ALA A 356 -6.09 0.31 3.91
N ASP A 357 -5.88 1.10 2.86
CA ASP A 357 -6.52 0.87 1.57
C ASP A 357 -5.69 0.01 0.59
N ASN A 358 -4.41 -0.23 0.89
CA ASN A 358 -3.50 -0.89 -0.05
C ASN A 358 -2.71 -2.05 0.56
N ASP A 359 -1.79 -1.80 1.47
CA ASP A 359 -0.89 -2.86 1.96
C ASP A 359 -1.61 -3.92 2.79
N LEU A 360 -2.57 -3.52 3.65
CA LEU A 360 -3.37 -4.47 4.42
C LEU A 360 -4.31 -5.30 3.54
N PRO A 361 -5.13 -4.71 2.64
CA PRO A 361 -5.92 -5.49 1.67
C PRO A 361 -5.08 -6.46 0.85
N LYS A 362 -3.86 -6.06 0.44
CA LYS A 362 -2.92 -6.95 -0.24
C LYS A 362 -2.56 -8.17 0.61
N VAL A 363 -2.14 -7.99 1.86
CA VAL A 363 -1.71 -9.13 2.68
C VAL A 363 -2.91 -10.00 3.05
N ILE A 364 -4.03 -9.39 3.42
CA ILE A 364 -5.24 -10.11 3.84
C ILE A 364 -5.81 -10.90 2.67
N GLY A 365 -6.01 -10.27 1.51
CA GLY A 365 -6.54 -10.96 0.33
C GLY A 365 -5.66 -12.12 -0.14
N THR A 366 -4.34 -11.95 -0.11
CA THR A 366 -3.41 -13.00 -0.54
C THR A 366 -3.34 -14.19 0.41
N THR A 367 -3.41 -13.94 1.72
CA THR A 367 -3.42 -15.00 2.73
C THR A 367 -4.76 -15.73 2.77
N GLN A 368 -5.88 -15.01 2.66
CA GLN A 368 -7.20 -15.62 2.53
C GLN A 368 -7.33 -16.47 1.25
N LEU A 369 -6.82 -16.01 0.10
CA LEU A 369 -6.78 -16.80 -1.13
C LEU A 369 -5.93 -18.08 -0.97
N ALA A 370 -4.89 -18.04 -0.15
CA ALA A 370 -4.09 -19.22 0.20
C ALA A 370 -4.71 -20.10 1.30
N GLY A 371 -5.82 -19.68 1.91
CA GLY A 371 -6.44 -20.39 3.04
C GLY A 371 -5.62 -20.34 4.33
N VAL A 372 -4.91 -19.23 4.58
CA VAL A 372 -4.10 -18.97 5.77
C VAL A 372 -4.59 -17.69 6.44
N GLU A 373 -4.68 -17.68 7.78
CA GLU A 373 -4.97 -16.47 8.54
C GLU A 373 -3.74 -15.56 8.61
N VAL A 374 -3.94 -14.25 8.72
CA VAL A 374 -2.84 -13.31 8.93
C VAL A 374 -3.05 -12.47 10.18
N ALA A 375 -1.95 -12.20 10.88
CA ALA A 375 -1.92 -11.25 11.98
C ALA A 375 -0.78 -10.24 11.84
N PHE A 376 -0.96 -9.07 12.44
CA PHE A 376 -0.08 -7.91 12.32
C PHE A 376 0.39 -7.43 13.70
N PRO A 377 1.37 -8.10 14.34
CA PRO A 377 1.82 -7.72 15.69
C PRO A 377 2.30 -6.26 15.80
N LEU A 378 2.86 -5.72 14.71
CA LEU A 378 3.33 -4.33 14.64
C LEU A 378 2.20 -3.30 14.44
N LEU A 379 0.95 -3.73 14.33
CA LEU A 379 -0.24 -2.86 14.28
C LEU A 379 -1.15 -3.04 15.49
N SER A 380 -0.67 -3.70 16.55
CA SER A 380 -1.37 -3.75 17.82
C SER A 380 -1.75 -2.34 18.30
N ASP A 381 -2.91 -2.24 18.97
CA ASP A 381 -3.41 -0.98 19.51
C ASP A 381 -2.36 -0.32 20.41
N GLU A 382 -1.64 -1.11 21.24
CA GLU A 382 -0.61 -0.59 22.12
C GLU A 382 0.59 -0.02 21.37
N LEU A 383 1.02 -0.65 20.27
CA LEU A 383 2.15 -0.15 19.48
C LEU A 383 1.74 1.07 18.66
N THR A 384 0.52 1.06 18.14
CA THR A 384 -0.08 2.20 17.45
C THR A 384 -0.14 3.40 18.38
N ASP A 385 -0.70 3.25 19.57
CA ASP A 385 -0.78 4.31 20.58
C ASP A 385 0.61 4.78 20.99
N PHE A 386 1.53 3.86 21.28
CA PHE A 386 2.92 4.19 21.59
C PHE A 386 3.57 5.03 20.48
N SER A 387 3.39 4.67 19.21
CA SER A 387 3.97 5.40 18.07
C SER A 387 3.50 6.86 17.98
N THR A 388 2.28 7.16 18.45
CA THR A 388 1.73 8.51 18.43
C THR A 388 2.32 9.42 19.52
N THR A 389 2.94 8.84 20.54
CA THR A 389 3.61 9.57 21.64
C THR A 389 5.08 9.90 21.35
N LEU A 390 5.64 9.36 20.26
CA LEU A 390 7.05 9.57 19.94
C LEU A 390 7.30 10.95 19.34
N PRO A 391 8.38 11.65 19.76
CA PRO A 391 8.79 12.90 19.16
C PRO A 391 8.97 12.75 17.63
N PRO A 392 8.54 13.73 16.81
CA PRO A 392 8.70 13.67 15.36
C PRO A 392 10.13 13.38 14.88
N GLU A 393 11.15 13.93 15.57
CA GLU A 393 12.57 13.71 15.27
C GLU A 393 13.04 12.28 15.54
N TRP A 394 12.29 11.50 16.31
CA TRP A 394 12.60 10.08 16.55
C TRP A 394 12.09 9.20 15.40
N LYS A 395 11.04 9.63 14.69
CA LYS A 395 10.54 8.97 13.48
C LYS A 395 11.39 9.29 12.26
N LEU A 396 11.87 10.54 12.16
CA LEU A 396 12.79 10.97 11.11
C LEU A 396 13.87 11.87 11.73
N LYS A 397 15.06 11.33 12.01
CA LYS A 397 16.16 12.11 12.61
C LYS A 397 17.06 12.66 11.52
N ARG A 398 16.98 13.97 11.25
CA ARG A 398 17.56 14.57 10.05
C ARG A 398 17.03 13.87 8.79
N LEU A 399 17.84 13.04 8.11
CA LEU A 399 17.44 12.25 6.95
C LEU A 399 17.40 10.74 7.25
N THR A 400 17.67 10.35 8.50
CA THR A 400 17.60 8.96 8.93
C THR A 400 16.16 8.58 9.22
N LEU A 401 15.59 7.82 8.30
CA LEU A 401 14.26 7.21 8.42
C LEU A 401 14.22 6.27 9.62
N ARG A 402 13.03 6.17 10.27
CA ARG A 402 12.71 5.21 11.33
C ARG A 402 13.81 5.09 12.39
N TRP A 403 14.37 6.24 12.77
CA TRP A 403 15.58 6.29 13.61
C TRP A 403 15.37 5.57 14.95
N PHE A 404 14.29 5.88 15.67
CA PHE A 404 14.00 5.23 16.95
C PHE A 404 13.82 3.72 16.80
N PHE A 405 13.08 3.28 15.78
CA PHE A 405 12.88 1.86 15.52
C PHE A 405 14.22 1.12 15.31
N LYS A 406 15.13 1.71 14.53
CA LYS A 406 16.47 1.16 14.31
C LYS A 406 17.31 1.15 15.59
N GLU A 407 17.28 2.22 16.37
CA GLU A 407 18.02 2.30 17.63
C GLU A 407 17.48 1.35 18.70
N ALA A 408 16.17 1.14 18.77
CA ALA A 408 15.53 0.21 19.70
C ALA A 408 15.86 -1.25 19.39
N LEU A 409 16.20 -1.57 18.14
CA LEU A 409 16.51 -2.92 17.68
C LEU A 409 18.00 -3.24 17.63
N ARG A 410 18.88 -2.30 17.98
CA ARG A 410 20.32 -2.59 18.09
C ARG A 410 20.57 -3.67 19.13
N GLY A 411 21.43 -4.63 18.79
CA GLY A 411 21.71 -5.82 19.61
C GLY A 411 20.67 -6.93 19.47
N PHE A 412 19.43 -6.60 19.11
CA PHE A 412 18.42 -7.59 18.74
C PHE A 412 18.60 -8.06 17.29
N LEU A 413 18.53 -7.13 16.33
CA LEU A 413 18.79 -7.40 14.91
C LEU A 413 20.30 -7.29 14.59
N PRO A 414 20.78 -7.99 13.55
CA PRO A 414 22.11 -7.79 12.99
C PRO A 414 22.29 -6.37 12.43
N ASP A 415 23.49 -5.81 12.56
CA ASP A 415 23.79 -4.45 12.10
C ASP A 415 23.62 -4.31 10.58
N GLU A 416 23.84 -5.38 9.81
CA GLU A 416 23.65 -5.43 8.37
C GLU A 416 22.19 -5.16 7.97
N ILE A 417 21.23 -5.69 8.76
CA ILE A 417 19.79 -5.46 8.55
C ILE A 417 19.41 -4.03 8.96
N ILE A 418 19.99 -3.52 10.05
CA ILE A 418 19.74 -2.15 10.52
C ILE A 418 20.29 -1.12 9.52
N ALA A 419 21.46 -1.38 8.95
CA ALA A 419 22.14 -0.51 7.99
C ALA A 419 21.56 -0.60 6.57
N LYS A 420 20.81 -1.68 6.26
CA LYS A 420 20.18 -1.88 4.95
C LYS A 420 19.39 -0.64 4.54
N LYS A 421 19.63 -0.20 3.30
CA LYS A 421 18.78 0.77 2.62
C LYS A 421 17.67 -0.02 1.94
N LYS A 422 16.42 0.31 2.27
CA LYS A 422 15.25 -0.36 1.69
C LYS A 422 15.33 -0.29 0.16
N HIS A 423 15.34 -1.44 -0.50
CA HIS A 423 15.05 -1.53 -1.92
C HIS A 423 13.55 -1.80 -2.07
N GLY A 424 12.94 -1.35 -3.18
CA GLY A 424 11.52 -1.60 -3.39
C GLY A 424 11.28 -3.08 -3.63
N PHE A 425 10.32 -3.68 -2.92
CA PHE A 425 9.81 -5.02 -3.22
C PHE A 425 8.80 -4.91 -4.37
N GLY A 426 9.31 -4.84 -5.60
CA GLY A 426 8.50 -4.77 -6.82
C GLY A 426 8.55 -6.10 -7.58
N LEU A 427 7.42 -6.58 -8.07
CA LEU A 427 7.43 -7.70 -9.01
C LEU A 427 8.07 -7.21 -10.33
N PRO A 428 9.10 -7.86 -10.89
CA PRO A 428 9.75 -7.44 -12.14
C PRO A 428 8.89 -7.76 -13.39
N PHE A 429 7.57 -7.55 -13.30
CA PHE A 429 6.59 -7.94 -14.32
C PHE A 429 6.94 -7.38 -15.70
N GLY A 430 7.21 -6.09 -15.83
CA GLY A 430 7.48 -5.49 -17.14
C GLY A 430 8.73 -6.06 -17.83
N VAL A 431 9.78 -6.39 -17.05
CA VAL A 431 10.98 -7.03 -17.58
C VAL A 431 10.66 -8.43 -18.08
N TRP A 432 9.94 -9.22 -17.28
CA TRP A 432 9.55 -10.58 -17.66
C TRP A 432 8.50 -10.63 -18.77
N ALA A 433 7.58 -9.68 -18.84
CA ALA A 433 6.61 -9.57 -19.93
C ALA A 433 7.29 -9.31 -21.29
N CYS A 434 8.45 -8.65 -21.30
CA CYS A 434 9.26 -8.48 -22.51
C CYS A 434 10.07 -9.73 -22.90
N GLN A 435 10.40 -10.59 -21.94
CA GLN A 435 11.34 -11.69 -22.11
C GLN A 435 10.68 -13.08 -22.20
N HIS A 436 9.51 -13.26 -21.58
CA HIS A 436 8.81 -14.53 -21.48
C HIS A 436 7.57 -14.56 -22.38
N ALA A 437 7.55 -15.46 -23.37
CA ALA A 437 6.49 -15.51 -24.38
C ALA A 437 5.09 -15.71 -23.79
N GLY A 438 4.95 -16.54 -22.75
CA GLY A 438 3.66 -16.77 -22.08
C GLY A 438 3.11 -15.53 -21.37
N LEU A 439 3.98 -14.76 -20.70
CA LEU A 439 3.55 -13.52 -20.04
C LEU A 439 3.23 -12.42 -21.04
N LYS A 440 4.04 -12.33 -22.11
CA LYS A 440 3.76 -11.43 -23.22
C LYS A 440 2.39 -11.72 -23.83
N ALA A 441 2.11 -13.00 -24.12
CA ALA A 441 0.84 -13.43 -24.68
C ALA A 441 -0.34 -13.10 -23.74
N LEU A 442 -0.19 -13.36 -22.44
CA LEU A 442 -1.18 -13.05 -21.42
C LEU A 442 -1.51 -11.55 -21.37
N ALA A 443 -0.48 -10.70 -21.34
CA ALA A 443 -0.65 -9.25 -21.32
C ALA A 443 -1.29 -8.72 -22.61
N VAL A 444 -0.86 -9.22 -23.77
CA VAL A 444 -1.42 -8.83 -25.07
C VAL A 444 -2.89 -9.25 -25.19
N ASP A 445 -3.25 -10.45 -24.74
CA ASP A 445 -4.64 -10.91 -24.73
C ASP A 445 -5.52 -10.03 -23.84
N ALA A 446 -5.08 -9.79 -22.60
CA ALA A 446 -5.83 -8.97 -21.65
C ALA A 446 -6.04 -7.54 -22.20
N LEU A 447 -4.98 -6.85 -22.61
CA LEU A 447 -5.10 -5.49 -23.14
C LEU A 447 -5.84 -5.45 -24.48
N GLY A 448 -5.74 -6.51 -25.29
CA GLY A 448 -6.49 -6.66 -26.53
C GLY A 448 -8.01 -6.72 -26.31
N SER A 449 -8.46 -7.37 -25.24
CA SER A 449 -9.86 -7.34 -24.82
C SER A 449 -10.25 -6.01 -24.17
N PHE A 450 -9.39 -5.50 -23.28
CA PHE A 450 -9.62 -4.25 -22.56
C PHE A 450 -9.82 -3.05 -23.50
N ARG A 451 -9.20 -3.08 -24.69
CA ARG A 451 -9.42 -2.13 -25.80
C ARG A 451 -10.90 -1.83 -26.06
N ASN A 452 -11.77 -2.83 -25.94
CA ASN A 452 -13.18 -2.70 -26.31
C ASN A 452 -14.07 -2.21 -25.16
N ARG A 453 -13.49 -1.93 -23.97
CA ARG A 453 -14.23 -1.46 -22.80
C ARG A 453 -14.65 0.01 -22.87
N GLY A 454 -14.09 0.78 -23.82
CA GLY A 454 -14.37 2.21 -23.96
C GLY A 454 -13.85 3.06 -22.78
N ILE A 455 -12.80 2.59 -22.09
CA ILE A 455 -12.17 3.26 -20.95
C ILE A 455 -10.86 3.92 -21.42
N VAL A 456 -9.92 3.11 -21.91
CA VAL A 456 -8.61 3.53 -22.41
C VAL A 456 -8.62 3.50 -23.94
N ARG A 457 -7.98 4.48 -24.56
CA ARG A 457 -7.93 4.60 -26.02
C ARG A 457 -7.23 3.39 -26.65
N PRO A 458 -7.79 2.78 -27.70
CA PRO A 458 -7.15 1.70 -28.45
C PRO A 458 -5.74 2.06 -28.95
N ALA A 459 -5.56 3.30 -29.43
CA ALA A 459 -4.29 3.81 -29.92
C ALA A 459 -3.22 3.91 -28.82
N PHE A 460 -3.62 4.29 -27.60
CA PHE A 460 -2.71 4.33 -26.46
C PHE A 460 -2.30 2.91 -26.05
N ILE A 461 -3.21 1.94 -26.07
CA ILE A 461 -2.88 0.53 -25.81
C ILE A 461 -1.87 -0.01 -26.84
N ASP A 462 -2.06 0.33 -28.12
CA ASP A 462 -1.11 -0.04 -29.19
C ASP A 462 0.29 0.53 -28.92
N GLU A 463 0.38 1.83 -28.59
CA GLU A 463 1.64 2.49 -28.27
C GLU A 463 2.27 1.93 -26.99
N LEU A 464 1.46 1.66 -25.96
CA LEU A 464 1.89 1.10 -24.68
C LEU A 464 2.62 -0.23 -24.88
N LEU A 465 2.04 -1.14 -25.67
CA LEU A 465 2.58 -2.48 -25.91
C LEU A 465 3.74 -2.47 -26.91
N ALA A 466 3.66 -1.67 -27.99
CA ALA A 466 4.63 -1.70 -29.08
C ALA A 466 5.87 -0.83 -28.81
N VAL A 467 5.72 0.28 -28.09
CA VAL A 467 6.78 1.29 -27.93
C VAL A 467 7.18 1.45 -26.46
N HIS A 468 6.23 1.76 -25.58
CA HIS A 468 6.56 2.18 -24.22
C HIS A 468 7.05 1.03 -23.33
N LEU A 469 6.36 -0.11 -23.32
CA LEU A 469 6.75 -1.28 -22.53
C LEU A 469 8.16 -1.80 -22.91
N PRO A 470 8.49 -2.01 -24.20
CA PRO A 470 9.85 -2.42 -24.57
C PRO A 470 10.91 -1.38 -24.25
N ALA A 471 10.60 -0.08 -24.34
CA ALA A 471 11.56 1.00 -24.09
C ALA A 471 11.87 1.19 -22.61
N TYR A 472 10.86 1.13 -21.73
CA TYR A 472 11.02 1.33 -20.29
C TYR A 472 10.19 0.30 -19.50
N PRO A 473 10.59 -0.98 -19.50
CA PRO A 473 9.80 -2.08 -18.94
C PRO A 473 9.52 -1.91 -17.44
N GLY A 474 10.46 -1.35 -16.67
CA GLY A 474 10.25 -1.11 -15.24
C GLY A 474 9.21 -0.03 -14.91
N TYR A 475 8.92 0.89 -15.83
CA TYR A 475 7.95 1.97 -15.62
C TYR A 475 6.60 1.62 -16.24
N TYR A 476 6.57 1.32 -17.55
CA TYR A 476 5.32 1.02 -18.25
C TYR A 476 4.81 -0.40 -17.99
N GLY A 477 5.64 -1.30 -17.46
CA GLY A 477 5.20 -2.60 -16.98
C GLY A 477 4.14 -2.49 -15.88
N GLU A 478 4.23 -1.49 -15.01
CA GLU A 478 3.22 -1.24 -13.98
C GLU A 478 1.86 -0.89 -14.62
N MET A 479 1.85 -0.05 -15.65
CA MET A 479 0.62 0.30 -16.35
C MET A 479 -0.02 -0.90 -17.06
N VAL A 480 0.79 -1.73 -17.73
CA VAL A 480 0.30 -2.98 -18.35
C VAL A 480 -0.26 -3.92 -17.29
N TRP A 481 0.41 -4.04 -16.14
CA TRP A 481 -0.08 -4.82 -15.01
C TRP A 481 -1.45 -4.34 -14.52
N ILE A 482 -1.61 -3.04 -14.26
CA ILE A 482 -2.87 -2.46 -13.77
C ILE A 482 -4.03 -2.72 -14.73
N LEU A 483 -3.84 -2.47 -16.03
CA LEU A 483 -4.88 -2.70 -17.03
C LEU A 483 -5.23 -4.19 -17.14
N MET A 484 -4.23 -5.06 -17.08
CA MET A 484 -4.41 -6.51 -17.14
C MET A 484 -5.18 -7.03 -15.92
N MET A 485 -4.83 -6.60 -14.70
CA MET A 485 -5.52 -7.01 -13.46
C MET A 485 -6.99 -6.60 -13.48
N MET A 486 -7.29 -5.38 -13.95
CA MET A 486 -8.67 -4.93 -14.12
C MET A 486 -9.43 -5.75 -15.17
N GLU A 487 -8.81 -6.05 -16.32
CA GLU A 487 -9.48 -6.84 -17.35
C GLU A 487 -9.82 -8.26 -16.86
N PHE A 488 -8.89 -8.94 -16.19
CA PHE A 488 -9.18 -10.27 -15.62
C PHE A 488 -10.33 -10.21 -14.62
N TRP A 489 -10.34 -9.20 -13.76
CA TRP A 489 -11.44 -8.99 -12.82
C TRP A 489 -12.77 -8.76 -13.55
N MET A 490 -12.80 -7.88 -14.57
CA MET A 490 -14.02 -7.56 -15.34
C MET A 490 -14.57 -8.78 -16.09
N ARG A 491 -13.70 -9.59 -16.72
CA ARG A 491 -14.13 -10.82 -17.41
C ARG A 491 -14.89 -11.77 -16.48
N GLU A 492 -14.40 -11.93 -15.26
CA GLU A 492 -15.02 -12.83 -14.28
C GLU A 492 -16.27 -12.20 -13.63
N HIS A 493 -16.19 -10.94 -13.18
CA HIS A 493 -17.19 -10.34 -12.27
C HIS A 493 -18.23 -9.47 -12.98
N VAL A 494 -17.98 -9.09 -14.24
CA VAL A 494 -18.87 -8.23 -15.03
C VAL A 494 -19.45 -9.01 -16.20
N ASP A 495 -18.61 -9.73 -16.95
CA ASP A 495 -19.04 -10.48 -18.13
C ASP A 495 -19.51 -11.91 -17.78
N GLY A 496 -18.98 -12.49 -16.69
CA GLY A 496 -19.33 -13.83 -16.21
C GLY A 496 -20.63 -13.93 -15.41
N VAL A 497 -21.33 -12.80 -15.21
CA VAL A 497 -22.58 -12.69 -14.43
C VAL A 497 -23.82 -12.92 -15.29
#